data_AF-A0A7C3U5P9-F1
#
_entry.id   AF-A0A7C3U5P9-F1
#
_cell.length_a   1.000
_cell.length_b   1.000
_cell.length_c   1.000
_cell.angle_alpha   90.00
_cell.angle_beta   90.00
_cell.angle_gamma   90.00
#
_symmetry.space_group_name_H-M   'P 1'
#
loop_
_entity.id
_entity.type
_entity.pdbx_description
1 polymer ?
#
loop_
_entity_poly.entity_id
_entity_poly.type
_entity_poly.pdbx_seq_one_letter_code
_entity_poly.pdbx_strand_id
1 'polypeptide(L)'
;MGIPIKVKGFDASITRITPVACGRGSLTVIVEFKGAPHGLISLGVEVPAKEYTKEEFIKIVTKEAERGLERHLEEKRKEEETRKEYSRLEELAKKLSAQIGLEF
;
A
#
# COMPACT_ATOMS: atom_id res chain seq x y z
N MET A 1 -12.96 15.06 -8.79
CA MET A 1 -11.76 15.60 -9.46
C MET A 1 -10.71 15.83 -8.39
N GLY A 2 -9.55 15.16 -8.46
CA GLY A 2 -8.47 15.27 -7.46
C GLY A 2 -7.30 16.13 -7.97
N ILE A 3 -6.32 16.43 -7.10
CA ILE A 3 -5.09 17.13 -7.49
C ILE A 3 -4.14 16.11 -8.11
N PRO A 4 -3.78 16.22 -9.41
CA PRO A 4 -2.87 15.28 -10.04
C PRO A 4 -1.45 15.47 -9.49
N ILE A 5 -0.80 14.36 -9.15
CA ILE A 5 0.58 14.28 -8.69
C ILE A 5 1.28 13.10 -9.37
N LYS A 6 2.61 13.10 -9.38
CA LYS A 6 3.41 12.00 -9.94
C LYS A 6 4.30 11.43 -8.85
N VAL A 7 4.17 10.13 -8.60
CA VAL A 7 4.89 9.45 -7.52
C VAL A 7 5.66 8.28 -8.13
N LYS A 8 6.99 8.29 -8.07
CA LYS A 8 7.87 7.26 -8.69
C LYS A 8 7.51 6.87 -10.13
N GLY A 9 7.07 7.83 -10.94
CA GLY A 9 6.68 7.59 -12.32
C GLY A 9 5.24 7.12 -12.53
N PHE A 10 4.50 6.80 -11.46
CA PHE A 10 3.08 6.49 -11.51
C PHE A 10 2.24 7.76 -11.49
N ASP A 11 1.17 7.77 -12.29
CA ASP A 11 0.17 8.82 -12.25
C ASP A 11 -0.70 8.62 -11.00
N ALA A 12 -0.78 9.65 -10.16
CA ALA A 12 -1.56 9.60 -8.94
C ALA A 12 -2.40 10.88 -8.77
N SER A 13 -3.39 10.81 -7.89
CA SER A 13 -4.20 11.99 -7.56
C SER A 13 -4.55 12.02 -6.09
N ILE A 14 -4.42 13.20 -5.49
CA ILE A 14 -4.94 13.48 -4.16
C ILE A 14 -6.45 13.66 -4.29
N THR A 15 -7.24 12.75 -3.73
CA THR A 15 -8.69 12.76 -3.87
C THR A 15 -9.43 13.27 -2.66
N ARG A 16 -8.84 13.12 -1.46
CA ARG A 16 -9.46 13.58 -0.22
C ARG A 16 -8.41 14.02 0.80
N ILE A 17 -8.72 15.08 1.55
CA ILE A 17 -7.94 15.54 2.69
C ILE A 17 -8.89 15.62 3.87
N THR A 18 -8.59 14.92 4.96
CA THR A 18 -9.49 14.81 6.12
C THR A 18 -8.70 15.04 7.40
N PRO A 19 -9.17 15.91 8.32
CA PRO A 19 -8.53 16.05 9.62
C PRO A 19 -8.69 14.76 10.44
N VAL A 20 -7.65 14.38 11.17
CA VAL A 20 -7.72 13.25 12.09
C VAL A 20 -8.40 13.71 13.38
N ALA A 21 -9.59 13.17 13.64
CA ALA A 21 -10.45 13.59 14.76
C ALA A 21 -9.79 13.45 16.16
N CYS A 22 -8.79 12.59 16.30
CA CYS A 22 -8.07 12.36 17.56
C CYS A 22 -6.78 13.22 17.67
N GLY A 23 -6.93 14.54 17.77
CA GLY A 23 -6.06 15.44 18.54
C GLY A 23 -4.56 15.56 18.21
N ARG A 24 -4.01 14.88 17.20
CA ARG A 24 -2.56 14.84 16.94
C ARG A 24 -2.02 15.92 15.98
N GLY A 25 -2.84 16.91 15.60
CA GLY A 25 -2.40 17.94 14.66
C GLY A 25 -1.91 17.33 13.34
N SER A 26 -2.67 16.36 12.79
CA SER A 26 -2.37 15.70 11.52
C SER A 26 -3.62 15.65 10.61
N LEU A 27 -3.36 15.57 9.30
CA LEU A 27 -4.31 15.41 8.22
C LEU A 27 -4.05 14.06 7.54
N THR A 28 -5.12 13.30 7.28
CA THR A 28 -5.05 12.13 6.40
C THR A 28 -5.37 12.57 4.97
N VAL A 29 -4.43 12.31 4.07
CA VAL A 29 -4.53 12.60 2.65
C VAL A 29 -4.68 11.27 1.90
N ILE A 30 -5.78 11.11 1.18
CA ILE A 30 -6.02 9.94 0.34
C ILE A 30 -5.40 10.19 -1.04
N VAL A 31 -4.46 9.32 -1.41
CA VAL A 31 -3.79 9.33 -2.71
C VAL A 31 -4.18 8.08 -3.48
N GLU A 32 -4.75 8.28 -4.66
CA GLU A 32 -5.11 7.21 -5.59
C GLU A 32 -4.07 7.12 -6.70
N PHE A 33 -3.45 5.94 -6.84
CA PHE A 33 -2.49 5.63 -7.88
C PHE A 33 -3.19 4.92 -9.02
N LYS A 34 -2.99 5.42 -10.24
CA LYS A 34 -3.50 4.86 -11.48
C LYS A 34 -2.36 4.16 -12.22
N GLY A 35 -2.62 2.96 -12.73
CA GLY A 35 -1.62 2.19 -13.48
C GLY A 35 -0.50 1.61 -12.62
N ALA A 36 -0.66 1.55 -11.30
CA ALA A 36 0.22 0.76 -10.45
C ALA A 36 0.10 -0.74 -10.83
N PRO A 37 1.16 -1.55 -10.66
CA PRO A 37 1.24 -2.93 -11.16
C PRO A 37 0.14 -3.87 -10.63
N HIS A 38 -0.66 -3.44 -9.67
CA HIS A 38 -1.72 -4.23 -9.02
C HIS A 38 -3.12 -3.59 -9.15
N GLY A 39 -3.30 -2.63 -10.08
CA GLY A 39 -4.57 -1.94 -10.31
C GLY A 39 -4.63 -0.56 -9.63
N LEU A 40 -5.83 -0.13 -9.24
CA LEU A 40 -6.04 1.13 -8.52
C LEU A 40 -5.64 0.93 -7.05
N ILE A 41 -4.65 1.67 -6.59
CA ILE A 41 -4.20 1.64 -5.19
C ILE A 41 -4.62 2.94 -4.52
N SER A 42 -5.32 2.85 -3.38
CA SER A 42 -5.67 4.00 -2.55
C SER A 42 -4.87 3.94 -1.25
N LEU A 43 -4.00 4.92 -1.02
CA LEU A 43 -3.21 5.03 0.21
C LEU A 43 -3.66 6.23 1.04
N GLY A 44 -3.86 5.99 2.33
CA GLY A 44 -4.00 7.06 3.32
C GLY A 44 -2.63 7.48 3.83
N VAL A 45 -2.32 8.76 3.68
CA VAL A 45 -1.02 9.33 4.01
C VAL A 45 -1.21 10.37 5.10
N GLU A 46 -0.51 10.24 6.22
CA GLU A 46 -0.60 11.21 7.31
C GLU A 46 0.41 12.34 7.12
N VAL A 47 -0.06 13.58 7.18
CA VAL A 47 0.79 14.78 7.13
C VAL A 47 0.45 15.70 8.30
N PRO A 48 1.39 16.50 8.83
CA PRO A 48 1.08 17.44 9.91
C PRO A 48 0.01 18.46 9.48
N ALA A 49 -0.89 18.84 10.38
CA ALA A 49 -1.88 19.88 10.17
C ALA A 49 -1.22 21.24 10.49
N LYS A 50 -0.69 21.89 9.46
CA LYS A 50 -0.16 23.26 9.51
C LYS A 50 -0.52 23.99 8.23
N GLU A 51 -0.25 25.30 8.20
CA GLU A 51 -0.34 26.06 6.96
C GLU A 51 0.77 25.61 6.00
N TYR A 52 0.38 25.35 4.75
CA TYR A 52 1.28 24.98 3.67
C TYR A 52 0.99 25.86 2.46
N THR A 53 2.03 26.21 1.72
CA THR A 53 1.82 26.55 0.32
C THR A 53 1.41 25.29 -0.46
N LYS A 54 0.71 25.48 -1.58
CA LYS A 54 0.28 24.37 -2.45
C LYS A 54 1.45 23.45 -2.85
N GLU A 55 2.61 24.04 -3.16
CA GLU A 55 3.80 23.30 -3.59
C GLU A 55 4.43 22.49 -2.45
N GLU A 56 4.51 23.05 -1.25
CA GLU A 56 5.01 22.34 -0.07
C GLU A 56 4.11 21.16 0.29
N PHE A 57 2.80 21.37 0.27
CA PHE A 57 1.84 20.31 0.54
C PHE A 57 1.98 19.16 -0.46
N ILE A 58 2.04 19.46 -1.77
CA ILE A 58 2.22 18.45 -2.80
C ILE A 58 3.54 17.70 -2.60
N LYS A 59 4.65 18.39 -2.28
CA LYS A 59 5.94 17.74 -2.03
C LYS A 59 5.90 16.77 -0.86
N ILE A 60 5.30 17.17 0.25
CA ILE A 60 5.19 16.34 1.46
C ILE A 60 4.30 15.14 1.21
N VAL A 61 3.12 15.35 0.63
CA VAL A 61 2.19 14.26 0.29
C VAL A 61 2.84 13.29 -0.70
N THR A 62 3.53 13.79 -1.72
CA THR A 62 4.24 12.95 -2.71
C THR A 62 5.30 12.08 -2.04
N LYS A 63 6.10 12.67 -1.15
CA LYS A 63 7.16 11.95 -0.43
C LYS A 63 6.61 10.86 0.49
N GLU A 64 5.55 11.17 1.24
CA GLU A 64 4.96 10.18 2.14
C GLU A 64 4.15 9.12 1.37
N ALA A 65 3.51 9.49 0.26
CA ALA A 65 2.86 8.55 -0.66
C ALA A 65 3.88 7.60 -1.32
N GLU A 66 5.07 8.09 -1.66
CA GLU A 66 6.18 7.28 -2.17
C GLU A 66 6.60 6.21 -1.16
N ARG A 67 6.83 6.59 0.10
CA ARG A 67 7.17 5.65 1.18
C ARG A 67 6.05 4.65 1.44
N GLY A 68 4.80 5.10 1.43
CA GLY A 68 3.63 4.24 1.57
C GLY A 68 3.51 3.21 0.44
N LEU A 69 3.76 3.64 -0.81
CA LEU A 69 3.73 2.76 -1.97
C LEU A 69 4.85 1.71 -1.92
N GLU A 70 6.07 2.11 -1.57
CA GLU A 70 7.19 1.16 -1.41
C GLU A 70 6.88 0.07 -0.39
N ARG A 71 6.35 0.48 0.78
CA ARG A 71 5.96 -0.46 1.83
C ARG A 71 4.88 -1.41 1.36
N HIS A 72 3.86 -0.90 0.68
CA HIS A 72 2.77 -1.72 0.16
C HIS A 72 3.26 -2.76 -0.87
N LEU A 73 4.18 -2.37 -1.76
CA LEU A 73 4.77 -3.28 -2.75
C LEU A 73 5.65 -4.35 -2.08
N GLU A 74 6.39 -4.01 -1.03
CA GLU A 74 7.20 -4.97 -0.27
C GLU A 74 6.32 -5.98 0.48
N GLU A 75 5.25 -5.52 1.13
CA GLU A 75 4.28 -6.38 1.82
C GLU A 75 3.63 -7.36 0.84
N LYS A 76 3.22 -6.89 -0.35
CA LYS A 76 2.64 -7.75 -1.39
C LYS A 76 3.61 -8.82 -1.89
N ARG A 77 4.88 -8.49 -2.10
CA ARG A 77 5.90 -9.48 -2.49
C ARG A 77 6.08 -10.57 -1.42
N LYS A 78 6.17 -10.17 -0.15
CA LYS A 78 6.29 -11.12 0.97
C LYS A 78 5.05 -12.02 1.11
N GLU A 79 3.85 -11.47 0.91
CA GLU A 79 2.61 -12.25 0.89
C GLU A 79 2.63 -13.31 -0.24
N GLU A 80 3.09 -12.95 -1.44
CA GLU A 80 3.20 -13.89 -2.56
C GLU A 80 4.24 -14.99 -2.31
N GLU A 81 5.41 -14.66 -1.77
CA GLU A 81 6.44 -15.64 -1.41
C GLU A 81 5.94 -16.59 -0.31
N THR A 82 5.33 -16.05 0.74
CA THR A 82 4.75 -16.83 1.84
C THR A 82 3.68 -17.77 1.31
N ARG A 83 2.79 -17.31 0.41
CA ARG A 83 1.75 -18.15 -0.20
C ARG A 83 2.33 -19.29 -1.05
N LYS A 84 3.41 -19.04 -1.79
CA LYS A 84 4.12 -20.09 -2.56
C LYS A 84 4.75 -21.13 -1.63
N GLU A 85 5.34 -20.68 -0.52
CA GLU A 85 5.93 -21.56 0.48
C GLU A 85 4.88 -22.42 1.19
N TYR A 86 3.75 -21.83 1.59
CA TYR A 86 2.61 -22.58 2.13
C TYR A 86 2.09 -23.63 1.14
N SER A 87 1.97 -23.28 -0.15
CA SER A 87 1.51 -24.23 -1.17
C SER A 87 2.50 -25.41 -1.33
N ARG A 88 3.80 -25.14 -1.25
CA ARG A 88 4.85 -26.17 -1.30
C ARG A 88 4.81 -27.08 -0.07
N LEU A 89 4.60 -26.51 1.12
CA LEU A 89 4.45 -27.27 2.36
C LEU A 89 3.19 -28.12 2.36
N GLU A 90 2.07 -27.61 1.84
CA GLU A 90 0.83 -28.36 1.69
C GLU A 90 1.00 -29.54 0.72
N GLU A 91 1.70 -29.34 -0.41
CA GLU A 91 1.99 -30.42 -1.36
C GLU A 91 2.92 -31.48 -0.76
N LEU A 92 3.92 -31.08 0.03
CA LEU A 92 4.79 -32.00 0.77
C LEU A 92 4.02 -32.78 1.83
N ALA A 93 3.13 -32.13 2.57
CA ALA A 93 2.27 -32.78 3.55
C ALA A 93 1.34 -33.81 2.88
N LYS A 94 0.72 -33.47 1.74
CA LYS A 94 -0.10 -34.43 0.97
C LYS A 94 0.72 -35.65 0.49
N LYS A 95 1.94 -35.44 -0.01
CA LYS A 95 2.82 -36.53 -0.44
C LYS A 95 3.25 -37.42 0.72
N LEU A 96 3.58 -36.83 1.87
CA LEU A 96 3.93 -37.58 3.08
C LEU A 96 2.72 -38.38 3.58
N SER A 97 1.55 -37.76 3.75
CA SER A 97 0.33 -38.47 4.17
C SER A 97 0.00 -39.66 3.28
N ALA A 98 0.15 -39.51 1.96
CA ALA A 98 -0.02 -40.60 1.00
C ALA A 98 1.00 -41.75 1.17
N GLN A 99 2.24 -41.45 1.56
CA GLN A 99 3.28 -42.47 1.81
C GLN A 99 3.07 -43.24 3.12
N ILE A 100 2.51 -42.61 4.15
CA ILE A 100 2.24 -43.24 5.46
C ILE A 100 0.82 -43.86 5.54
N GLY A 101 0.04 -43.81 4.46
CA GLY A 101 -1.29 -44.42 4.40
C GLY A 101 -2.37 -43.72 5.25
N LEU A 102 -2.14 -42.46 5.62
CA LEU A 102 -3.11 -41.63 6.32
C LEU A 102 -3.96 -40.89 5.28
N GLU A 103 -5.10 -41.48 4.93
CA GLU A 103 -6.12 -40.82 4.10
C GLU A 103 -6.98 -39.88 4.97
N PHE A 104 -7.08 -38.62 4.57
CA PHE A 104 -8.09 -37.66 5.03
C PHE A 104 -8.95 -37.24 3.84
#